data_AF-A0A3E0PKL8-F1
#
_entry.id   AF-A0A3E0PKL8-F1
#
_cell.length_a   1.000
_cell.length_b   1.000
_cell.length_c   1.000
_cell.angle_alpha   90.00
_cell.angle_beta   90.00
_cell.angle_gamma   90.00
#
_symmetry.space_group_name_H-M   'P 1'
#
loop_
_entity.id
_entity.type
_entity.pdbx_description
1 polymer ?
#
loop_
_entity_poly.entity_id
_entity_poly.type
_entity_poly.pdbx_seq_one_letter_code
_entity_poly.pdbx_strand_id
1 'polypeptide(L)' 'MVVTFDQLAEVLVTTLIFVVIGLVFFAISFFILDKTMPYSVHKEIEEDQNTALGLIIGSMMLGIAIIIAAAIHG' A
#
# COMPACT_ATOMS: atom_id res chain seq x y z
N MET A 1 -7.20 -33.06 -6.70
CA MET A 1 -6.05 -32.23 -7.08
C MET A 1 -5.11 -32.24 -5.89
N VAL A 2 -4.02 -33.01 -5.94
CA VAL A 2 -3.01 -33.03 -4.87
C VAL A 2 -1.95 -32.04 -5.31
N VAL A 3 -1.85 -30.91 -4.61
CA VAL A 3 -0.82 -29.88 -4.90
C VAL A 3 0.53 -30.49 -4.54
N THR A 4 1.47 -30.51 -5.48
CA THR A 4 2.83 -30.98 -5.18
C THR A 4 3.61 -29.90 -4.44
N PHE A 5 4.57 -30.29 -3.60
CA PHE A 5 5.37 -29.32 -2.82
C PHE A 5 6.10 -28.31 -3.72
N ASP A 6 6.54 -28.75 -4.92
CA ASP A 6 7.22 -27.88 -5.88
C ASP A 6 6.30 -26.77 -6.42
N GLN A 7 5.02 -27.10 -6.69
CA GLN A 7 4.02 -26.12 -7.12
C GLN A 7 3.71 -25.09 -6.02
N LEU A 8 3.68 -25.53 -4.76
CA LEU A 8 3.46 -24.63 -3.63
C LEU A 8 4.60 -23.62 -3.49
N ALA A 9 5.84 -24.06 -3.67
CA ALA A 9 7.02 -23.20 -3.60
C ALA A 9 6.98 -22.11 -4.69
N GLU A 10 6.62 -22.47 -5.93
CA GLU A 10 6.53 -21.52 -7.04
C GLU A 10 5.45 -20.44 -6.80
N VAL A 11 4.28 -20.84 -6.30
CA VAL A 11 3.20 -19.90 -5.96
C VAL A 11 3.62 -18.97 -4.83
N LEU A 12 4.23 -19.50 -3.76
CA LEU A 12 4.70 -18.69 -2.63
C LEU A 12 5.75 -17.65 -3.05
N VAL A 13 6.72 -18.04 -3.88
CA VAL A 13 7.75 -17.12 -4.39
C VAL A 13 7.10 -16.00 -5.19
N THR A 14 6.17 -16.34 -6.09
CA THR A 14 5.45 -15.37 -6.91
C THR A 14 4.62 -14.41 -6.05
N THR A 15 3.85 -14.94 -5.09
CA THR A 15 3.08 -14.12 -4.13
C THR A 15 3.97 -13.18 -3.34
N LEU A 16 5.11 -13.66 -2.84
CA LEU A 16 6.04 -12.84 -2.07
C LEU A 16 6.59 -11.67 -2.89
N ILE A 17 6.95 -11.91 -4.15
CA ILE A 17 7.41 -10.88 -5.08
C ILE A 17 6.34 -9.79 -5.24
N PHE A 18 5.09 -10.17 -5.51
CA PHE A 18 4.01 -9.20 -5.67
C PHE A 18 3.68 -8.44 -4.39
N VAL A 19 3.74 -9.09 -3.23
CA VAL A 19 3.57 -8.43 -1.92
C VAL A 19 4.66 -7.38 -1.71
N VAL A 20 5.92 -7.72 -1.98
CA VAL A 20 7.05 -6.79 -1.84
C VAL A 20 6.89 -5.60 -2.79
N ILE A 21 6.52 -5.85 -4.05
CA ILE A 21 6.26 -4.79 -5.03
C ILE A 21 5.16 -3.86 -4.51
N GLY A 22 4.02 -4.41 -4.06
CA GLY A 22 2.91 -3.62 -3.52
C GLY A 22 3.33 -2.75 -2.32
N LEU A 23 4.09 -3.32 -1.38
CA LEU A 23 4.61 -2.59 -0.22
C LEU A 23 5.56 -1.45 -0.62
N VAL A 24 6.44 -1.68 -1.60
CA VAL A 24 7.35 -0.65 -2.12
C VAL A 24 6.54 0.50 -2.75
N PHE A 25 5.53 0.18 -3.56
CA PHE A 25 4.64 1.20 -4.14
C PHE A 25 3.92 2.00 -3.06
N PHE A 26 3.37 1.34 -2.03
CA PHE A 26 2.74 2.03 -0.91
C PHE A 26 3.69 2.98 -0.18
N ALA A 27 4.91 2.52 0.13
CA ALA A 27 5.91 3.33 0.81
C ALA A 27 6.28 4.57 -0.01
N ILE A 28 6.48 4.40 -1.33
CA ILE A 28 6.78 5.51 -2.24
C ILE A 28 5.61 6.48 -2.30
N SER A 29 4.37 6.00 -2.45
CA SER A 29 3.21 6.87 -2.50
C SER A 29 2.98 7.63 -1.21
N PHE A 30 3.16 7.00 -0.05
CA PHE A 30 3.09 7.67 1.25
C PHE A 30 4.18 8.74 1.40
N PHE A 31 5.41 8.43 0.99
CA PHE A 31 6.50 9.39 1.03
C PHE A 31 6.26 10.60 0.11
N ILE A 32 5.73 10.36 -1.09
CA ILE A 32 5.34 11.44 -2.01
C ILE A 32 4.25 12.30 -1.36
N LEU A 33 3.24 11.67 -0.75
CA LEU A 33 2.16 12.37 -0.06
C LEU A 33 2.70 13.29 1.03
N ASP A 34 3.42 12.75 2.00
CA ASP A 34 3.98 13.51 3.12
C ASP A 34 4.83 14.69 2.63
N LYS A 35 5.61 14.49 1.56
CA LYS A 35 6.41 15.55 0.95
C LYS A 35 5.60 16.60 0.20
N THR A 36 4.45 16.25 -0.36
CA THR A 36 3.58 17.19 -1.09
C THR A 36 2.71 18.03 -0.17
N MET A 37 2.40 17.55 1.03
CA MET A 37 1.64 18.32 2.01
C MET A 37 2.50 19.50 2.53
N PRO A 38 1.95 20.73 2.57
CA PRO A 38 2.68 21.91 3.05
C PRO A 38 2.78 21.98 4.59
N TYR A 39 2.29 20.97 5.30
CA TYR A 39 2.24 20.86 6.75
C TYR A 39 2.65 19.44 7.16
N SER A 40 3.08 19.29 8.42
CA SER A 40 3.45 17.97 8.96
C SER A 40 2.20 17.12 9.15
N VAL A 41 2.09 16.05 8.36
CA VAL A 41 1.00 15.08 8.49
C VAL A 41 0.96 14.47 9.88
N HIS A 42 2.12 14.15 10.44
CA HIS A 42 2.24 13.61 11.79
C HIS A 42 1.66 14.55 12.84
N LYS A 43 2.03 15.83 12.78
CA LYS A 43 1.50 16.84 13.71
C LYS A 43 -0.02 16.95 13.61
N GLU A 44 -0.54 17.05 12.40
CA GLU A 44 -1.98 17.22 12.21
C GLU A 44 -2.80 16.02 12.68
N ILE A 45 -2.29 14.80 12.52
CA ILE A 45 -3.01 13.60 12.96
C ILE A 45 -2.84 13.36 14.46
N GLU A 46 -1.64 13.51 14.99
CA GLU A 46 -1.31 13.13 16.37
C GLU A 46 -1.63 14.24 17.38
N GLU A 47 -1.12 15.45 17.14
CA GLU A 47 -1.28 16.59 18.06
C GLU A 47 -2.62 17.27 17.88
N ASP A 48 -2.93 17.67 16.64
CA ASP A 48 -4.15 18.44 16.33
C ASP A 48 -5.38 17.55 16.10
N GLN A 49 -5.22 16.22 16.21
CA GLN A 49 -6.29 15.22 16.14
C GLN A 49 -7.21 15.40 14.92
N ASN A 50 -6.62 15.77 13.78
CA ASN A 50 -7.34 16.06 12.55
C ASN A 50 -7.77 14.75 11.86
N THR A 51 -8.93 14.23 12.30
CA THR A 51 -9.54 13.03 11.72
C THR A 51 -9.85 13.17 10.23
N ALA A 52 -10.14 14.39 9.76
CA ALA A 52 -10.41 14.63 8.33
C ALA A 52 -9.16 14.37 7.49
N LEU A 53 -7.98 14.80 7.94
CA LEU A 53 -6.72 14.49 7.28
C LEU A 53 -6.43 12.99 7.29
N GLY A 54 -6.67 12.32 8.42
CA GLY A 54 -6.55 10.86 8.53
C GLY A 54 -7.44 10.12 7.53
N LEU A 55 -8.69 10.58 7.35
CA LEU A 55 -9.62 10.02 6.36
C LEU A 55 -9.13 10.24 4.93
N ILE A 56 -8.60 11.42 4.61
CA ILE A 56 -8.04 11.73 3.28
C ILE A 56 -6.87 10.80 2.97
N ILE A 57 -5.91 10.66 3.89
CA ILE A 57 -4.75 9.78 3.68
C ILE A 57 -5.18 8.32 3.57
N GLY A 58 -6.10 7.86 4.42
CA GLY A 58 -6.65 6.51 4.36
C GLY A 58 -7.37 6.24 3.03
N SER A 59 -8.20 7.16 2.56
CA SER A 59 -8.88 7.02 1.27
C SER A 59 -7.93 7.03 0.08
N MET A 60 -6.85 7.81 0.14
CA MET A 60 -5.82 7.80 -0.90
C MET A 60 -5.03 6.48 -0.91
N MET A 61 -4.69 5.93 0.26
CA MET A 61 -4.10 4.59 0.38
C MET A 61 -5.01 3.52 -0.24
N LEU A 62 -6.33 3.60 0.01
CA LEU A 62 -7.30 2.69 -0.61
C LEU A 62 -7.32 2.81 -2.14
N GLY A 63 -7.28 4.04 -2.68
CA GLY A 63 -7.20 4.27 -4.12
C GLY A 63 -5.96 3.62 -4.74
N ILE A 64 -4.80 3.76 -4.10
CA ILE A 64 -3.55 3.12 -4.53
C ILE A 64 -3.66 1.60 -4.47
N ALA A 65 -4.25 1.05 -3.40
CA ALA A 65 -4.50 -0.39 -3.26
C ALA A 65 -5.29 -0.95 -4.45
N ILE A 66 -6.35 -0.23 -4.85
CA ILE A 66 -7.22 -0.62 -5.97
C ILE A 66 -6.45 -0.55 -7.29
N ILE A 67 -5.65 0.48 -7.52
CA ILE A 67 -4.82 0.61 -8.73
C ILE A 67 -3.81 -0.55 -8.83
N ILE A 68 -3.13 -0.86 -7.72
CA ILE A 68 -2.18 -2.00 -7.65
C ILE A 68 -2.91 -3.31 -7.91
N ALA A 69 -4.08 -3.52 -7.28
CA ALA A 69 -4.88 -4.71 -7.49
C ALA A 69 -5.30 -4.85 -8.96
N ALA A 70 -5.76 -3.77 -9.59
CA ALA A 70 -6.11 -3.74 -11.00
C ALA A 70 -4.91 -4.03 -11.91
N ALA A 71 -3.72 -3.54 -11.57
CA ALA A 71 -2.49 -3.79 -12.33
C ALA A 71 -1.99 -5.24 -12.21
N ILE A 72 -2.26 -5.91 -11.09
CA ILE A 72 -1.88 -7.33 -10.88
C ILE A 72 -2.87 -8.29 -11.56
N HIS A 73 -4.15 -7.94 -11.59
CA HIS A 73 -5.21 -8.79 -12.17
C HIS A 73 -5.51 -8.50 -13.65
N GLY A 74 -5.02 -7.38 -14.18
CA GLY A 74 -5.25 -6.90 -15.55
C GLY A 74 -4.33 -7.51 -16.59
#